data_AF-A0A5B7YKR4-F1
#
_entry.id   AF-A0A5B7YKR4-F1
#
_cell.length_a   1.000
_cell.length_b   1.000
_cell.length_c   1.000
_cell.angle_alpha   90.00
_cell.angle_beta   90.00
_cell.angle_gamma   90.00
#
_symmetry.space_group_name_H-M   'P 1'
#
loop_
_entity.id
_entity.type
_entity.pdbx_description
1 polymer ?
#
loop_
_entity_poly.entity_id
_entity_poly.type
_entity_poly.pdbx_seq_one_letter_code
_entity_poly.pdbx_strand_id
1 'polypeptide(L)'
;MKRTQAPIAEIFEVIDNAYLSGLVNGSSQPTADVRKWLAANRKSMSQECATFFNELGVKNKGFALALKQWLVQYQARQSFIQTHESKSDKEWLASFGKKWIAQGGVFYFQSDGEKTFEGDEVRRAHKVGVVSVAPEKDNPQNQHSLEVLVANKTQLNAVLKLLDRCALPVVSVNAAGERSVINIALSSPTHSTFNKIIKQTPIPVFGNVLLT
;
A
#
# COMPACT_ATOMS: atom_id res chain seq x y z
N MET A 1 10.58 -11.16 8.21
CA MET A 1 9.65 -10.66 9.24
C MET A 1 8.26 -10.58 8.66
N LYS A 2 7.27 -11.25 9.25
CA LYS A 2 5.85 -10.98 8.93
C LYS A 2 5.63 -9.50 9.26
N ARG A 3 5.28 -8.67 8.28
CA ARG A 3 4.79 -7.31 8.57
C ARG A 3 3.53 -7.50 9.41
N THR A 4 3.61 -7.21 10.70
CA THR A 4 2.46 -7.15 11.59
C THR A 4 1.47 -6.19 10.92
N GLN A 5 0.28 -6.68 10.59
CA GLN A 5 -0.74 -5.84 10.00
C GLN A 5 -1.00 -4.71 10.99
N ALA A 6 -0.85 -3.45 10.55
CA ALA A 6 -1.13 -2.31 11.39
C ALA A 6 -2.57 -2.44 11.92
N PRO A 7 -2.83 -2.28 13.23
CA PRO A 7 -4.17 -2.43 13.80
C PRO A 7 -5.01 -1.21 13.41
N ILE A 8 -5.47 -1.15 12.15
CA ILE A 8 -6.11 0.03 11.55
C ILE A 8 -7.25 0.56 12.42
N ALA A 9 -8.10 -0.34 12.93
CA ALA A 9 -9.22 0.03 13.78
C ALA A 9 -8.75 0.77 15.04
N GLU A 10 -7.75 0.23 15.74
CA GLU A 10 -7.16 0.87 16.92
C GLU A 10 -6.46 2.19 16.56
N ILE A 11 -5.69 2.22 15.46
CA ILE A 11 -5.01 3.44 15.00
C ILE A 11 -6.03 4.57 14.77
N PHE A 12 -7.17 4.27 14.16
CA PHE A 12 -8.20 5.26 13.86
C PHE A 12 -8.95 5.70 15.11
N GLU A 13 -9.30 4.76 15.98
CA GLU A 13 -9.91 5.05 17.27
C GLU A 13 -9.00 5.97 18.12
N VAL A 14 -7.71 5.66 18.17
CA VAL A 14 -6.72 6.44 18.92
C VAL A 14 -6.51 7.83 18.31
N ILE A 15 -6.56 7.97 16.99
CA ILE A 15 -6.54 9.27 16.30
C ILE A 15 -7.77 10.11 16.65
N ASP A 16 -8.97 9.53 16.60
CA ASP A 16 -10.21 10.25 16.90
C ASP A 16 -10.30 10.61 18.38
N ASN A 17 -9.85 9.75 19.30
CA ASN A 17 -9.74 10.07 20.72
C ASN A 17 -8.80 11.26 20.98
N ALA A 18 -7.65 11.28 20.30
CA ALA A 18 -6.71 12.40 20.38
C ALA A 18 -7.34 13.71 19.87
N TYR A 19 -8.11 13.62 18.78
CA TYR A 19 -8.78 14.78 18.19
C TYR A 19 -9.92 15.30 19.06
N LEU A 20 -10.78 14.43 19.56
CA LEU A 20 -11.86 14.76 20.51
C LEU A 20 -11.31 15.40 21.78
N SER A 21 -10.19 14.90 22.31
CA SER A 21 -9.50 15.50 23.46
C SER A 21 -9.04 16.94 23.16
N GLY A 22 -8.56 17.22 21.96
CA GLY A 22 -8.19 18.58 21.53
C GLY A 22 -9.41 19.51 21.42
N LEU A 23 -10.53 19.01 20.86
CA LEU A 23 -11.77 19.77 20.71
C LEU A 23 -12.41 20.14 22.05
N VAL A 24 -12.46 19.20 23.00
CA VAL A 24 -13.01 19.44 24.35
C VAL A 24 -12.23 20.54 25.08
N ASN A 25 -10.93 20.66 24.82
CA ASN A 25 -10.07 21.68 25.40
C ASN A 25 -10.09 23.03 24.63
N GLY A 26 -10.97 23.18 23.63
CA GLY A 26 -11.16 24.43 22.89
C GLY A 26 -9.96 24.84 22.02
N SER A 27 -9.12 23.89 21.59
CA SER A 27 -7.90 24.24 20.88
C SER A 27 -8.12 24.71 19.45
N SER A 28 -7.33 25.70 19.04
CA SER A 28 -7.22 26.19 17.66
C SER A 28 -6.14 25.48 16.83
N GLN A 29 -5.40 24.52 17.42
CA GLN A 29 -4.27 23.83 16.78
C GLN A 29 -4.44 22.30 16.75
N PRO A 30 -5.49 21.78 16.10
CA PRO A 30 -5.89 20.37 16.19
C PRO A 30 -4.75 19.40 15.83
N THR A 31 -3.94 19.74 14.84
CA THR A 31 -2.80 18.93 14.40
C THR A 31 -1.69 18.83 15.44
N ALA A 32 -1.40 19.93 16.15
CA ALA A 32 -0.38 19.93 17.19
C ALA A 32 -0.83 19.13 18.41
N ASP A 33 -2.12 19.20 18.75
CA ASP A 33 -2.66 18.53 19.93
C ASP A 33 -2.82 17.04 19.73
N VAL A 34 -3.35 16.62 18.58
CA VAL A 34 -3.39 15.19 18.22
C VAL A 34 -1.99 14.60 18.34
N ARG A 35 -0.98 15.26 17.78
CA ARG A 35 0.41 14.82 17.86
C ARG A 35 0.92 14.72 19.30
N LYS A 36 0.71 15.75 20.13
CA LYS A 36 1.14 15.76 21.53
C LYS A 36 0.44 14.68 22.35
N TRP A 37 -0.87 14.52 22.15
CA TRP A 37 -1.68 13.52 22.83
C TRP A 37 -1.23 12.11 22.48
N LEU A 38 -1.02 11.81 21.20
CA LEU A 38 -0.51 10.52 20.73
C LEU A 38 0.87 10.21 21.31
N ALA A 39 1.76 11.22 21.36
CA ALA A 39 3.08 11.06 21.95
C ALA A 39 3.05 10.79 23.46
N ALA A 40 2.10 11.39 24.19
CA ALA A 40 1.94 11.24 25.64
C ALA A 40 1.27 9.90 26.02
N ASN A 41 0.31 9.43 25.23
CA ASN A 41 -0.52 8.26 25.53
C ASN A 41 0.01 6.96 24.89
N ARG A 42 1.27 6.92 24.46
CA ARG A 42 1.86 5.75 23.79
C ARG A 42 1.79 4.47 24.64
N LYS A 43 1.79 4.58 25.97
CA LYS A 43 1.76 3.43 26.89
C LYS A 43 0.41 2.72 26.95
N SER A 44 -0.67 3.37 26.53
CA SER A 44 -2.02 2.78 26.51
C SER A 44 -2.39 2.16 25.17
N MET A 45 -1.50 2.23 24.18
CA MET A 45 -1.67 1.65 22.85
C MET A 45 -1.06 0.24 22.79
N SER A 46 -1.55 -0.59 21.87
CA SER A 46 -0.85 -1.83 21.51
C SER A 46 0.57 -1.54 21.00
N GLN A 47 1.43 -2.56 21.03
CA GLN A 47 2.80 -2.42 20.55
C GLN A 47 2.84 -2.06 19.06
N GLU A 48 1.95 -2.64 18.26
CA GLU A 48 1.84 -2.40 16.82
C GLU A 48 1.35 -0.98 16.52
N CYS A 49 0.32 -0.51 17.23
CA CYS A 49 -0.20 0.84 17.11
C CYS A 49 0.86 1.89 17.51
N ALA A 50 1.53 1.66 18.64
CA ALA A 50 2.64 2.49 19.07
C ALA A 50 3.79 2.52 18.04
N THR A 51 4.14 1.36 17.46
CA THR A 51 5.20 1.25 16.45
C THR A 51 4.85 2.07 15.20
N PHE A 52 3.61 1.94 14.70
CA PHE A 52 3.11 2.73 13.58
C PHE A 52 3.29 4.24 13.77
N PHE A 53 2.89 4.79 14.92
CA PHE A 53 3.04 6.23 15.17
C PHE A 53 4.51 6.66 15.30
N ASN A 54 5.41 5.80 15.78
CA ASN A 54 6.84 6.12 15.79
C ASN A 54 7.42 6.14 14.39
N GLU A 55 7.03 5.20 13.52
CA GLU A 55 7.46 5.16 12.12
C GLU A 55 7.00 6.40 11.35
N LEU A 56 5.81 6.92 11.65
CA LEU A 56 5.34 8.21 11.14
C LEU A 56 6.03 9.42 11.79
N GLY A 57 6.87 9.20 12.80
CA GLY A 57 7.59 10.25 13.49
C GLY A 57 6.69 11.14 14.35
N VAL A 58 5.79 10.57 15.16
CA VAL A 58 4.85 11.32 16.04
C VAL A 58 5.51 12.37 16.93
N LYS A 59 6.79 12.22 17.28
CA LYS A 59 7.54 13.22 18.04
C LYS A 59 7.96 14.45 17.22
N ASN A 60 7.91 14.37 15.89
CA ASN A 60 8.43 15.36 14.95
C ASN A 60 7.31 16.23 14.37
N LYS A 61 7.64 17.46 13.97
CA LYS A 61 6.69 18.37 13.30
C LYS A 61 6.18 17.81 11.96
N GLY A 62 6.96 16.92 11.32
CA GLY A 62 6.59 16.25 10.07
C GLY A 62 5.49 15.18 10.19
N PHE A 63 5.07 14.83 11.41
CA PHE A 63 4.06 13.79 11.66
C PHE A 63 2.76 14.00 10.86
N ALA A 64 2.23 15.22 10.84
CA ALA A 64 0.98 15.52 10.17
C ALA A 64 1.04 15.27 8.66
N LEU A 65 2.16 15.63 8.03
CA LEU A 65 2.39 15.39 6.62
C LEU A 65 2.53 13.89 6.33
N ALA A 66 3.27 13.16 7.17
CA ALA A 66 3.42 11.72 7.06
C ALA A 66 2.07 10.99 7.22
N LEU A 67 1.26 11.40 8.20
CA LEU A 67 -0.09 10.88 8.42
C LEU A 67 -1.01 11.19 7.23
N LYS A 68 -1.00 12.44 6.71
CA LYS A 68 -1.75 12.81 5.51
C LYS A 68 -1.36 11.94 4.32
N GLN A 69 -0.07 11.73 4.07
CA GLN A 69 0.42 10.87 2.98
C GLN A 69 -0.03 9.41 3.14
N TRP A 70 0.00 8.90 4.37
CA TRP A 70 -0.48 7.55 4.66
C TRP A 70 -2.01 7.43 4.47
N LEU A 71 -2.78 8.43 4.91
CA LEU A 71 -4.24 8.48 4.71
C LEU A 71 -4.63 8.56 3.23
N VAL A 72 -3.89 9.31 2.42
CA VAL A 72 -4.09 9.34 0.96
C VAL A 72 -3.83 7.95 0.35
N GLN A 73 -2.82 7.22 0.82
CA GLN A 73 -2.58 5.84 0.37
C GLN A 73 -3.70 4.90 0.82
N TYR A 74 -4.16 5.04 2.07
CA TYR A 74 -5.27 4.28 2.62
C TYR A 74 -6.56 4.49 1.82
N GLN A 75 -6.91 5.75 1.51
CA GLN A 75 -8.09 6.09 0.73
C GLN A 75 -8.02 5.51 -0.68
N ALA A 76 -6.88 5.65 -1.36
CA ALA A 76 -6.66 5.05 -2.68
C ALA A 76 -6.84 3.52 -2.66
N ARG A 77 -6.36 2.87 -1.59
CA ARG A 77 -6.51 1.43 -1.37
C ARG A 77 -7.98 1.05 -1.15
N GLN A 78 -8.69 1.77 -0.28
CA GLN A 78 -10.11 1.54 0.01
C GLN A 78 -10.97 1.69 -1.24
N SER A 79 -10.76 2.75 -2.03
CA SER A 79 -11.47 2.93 -3.31
C SER A 79 -11.17 1.82 -4.32
N PHE A 80 -9.92 1.34 -4.37
CA PHE A 80 -9.57 0.23 -5.24
C PHE A 80 -10.29 -1.06 -4.84
N ILE A 81 -10.33 -1.38 -3.55
CA ILE A 81 -11.05 -2.53 -3.00
C ILE A 81 -12.54 -2.47 -3.38
N GLN A 82 -13.19 -1.33 -3.17
CA GLN A 82 -14.61 -1.13 -3.49
C GLN A 82 -14.89 -1.32 -4.99
N THR A 83 -14.00 -0.85 -5.87
CA THR A 83 -14.17 -0.96 -7.33
C THR A 83 -13.99 -2.39 -7.86
N HIS A 84 -13.39 -3.29 -7.08
CA HIS A 84 -13.03 -4.64 -7.51
C HIS A 84 -13.59 -5.74 -6.59
N GLU A 85 -14.49 -5.42 -5.67
CA GLU A 85 -15.00 -6.34 -4.66
C GLU A 85 -15.53 -7.67 -5.24
N SER A 86 -16.26 -7.60 -6.35
CA SER A 86 -16.86 -8.77 -7.01
C SER A 86 -16.03 -9.33 -8.16
N LYS A 87 -14.78 -8.88 -8.31
CA LYS A 87 -13.90 -9.27 -9.41
C LYS A 87 -12.92 -10.35 -8.98
N SER A 88 -12.51 -11.18 -9.93
CA SER A 88 -11.47 -12.19 -9.74
C SER A 88 -10.09 -11.58 -9.48
N ASP A 89 -9.20 -12.31 -8.82
CA ASP A 89 -7.83 -11.82 -8.54
C ASP A 89 -7.08 -11.43 -9.83
N LYS A 90 -7.32 -12.13 -10.95
CA LYS A 90 -6.77 -11.79 -12.26
C LYS A 90 -7.22 -10.40 -12.75
N GLU A 91 -8.47 -10.01 -12.49
CA GLU A 91 -8.98 -8.68 -12.84
C GLU A 91 -8.41 -7.58 -11.95
N TRP A 92 -8.11 -7.87 -10.68
CA TRP A 92 -7.37 -6.96 -9.79
C TRP A 92 -5.97 -6.71 -10.34
N LEU A 93 -5.26 -7.77 -10.73
CA LEU A 93 -3.94 -7.71 -11.35
C LEU A 93 -3.96 -6.96 -12.68
N ALA A 94 -4.93 -7.24 -13.55
CA ALA A 94 -5.08 -6.53 -14.81
C ALA A 94 -5.31 -5.02 -14.57
N SER A 95 -6.07 -4.66 -13.53
CA SER A 95 -6.33 -3.26 -13.19
C SER A 95 -5.12 -2.55 -12.59
N PHE A 96 -4.31 -3.26 -11.80
CA PHE A 96 -2.96 -2.82 -11.42
C PHE A 96 -2.09 -2.59 -12.66
N GLY A 97 -2.10 -3.54 -13.61
CA GLY A 97 -1.35 -3.46 -14.86
C GLY A 97 -1.71 -2.23 -15.68
N LYS A 98 -3.01 -1.93 -15.84
CA LYS A 98 -3.48 -0.69 -16.49
C LYS A 98 -2.94 0.57 -15.81
N LYS A 99 -2.93 0.61 -14.47
CA LYS A 99 -2.36 1.74 -13.73
C LYS A 99 -0.84 1.84 -13.87
N TRP A 100 -0.14 0.72 -14.01
CA TRP A 100 1.31 0.69 -14.26
C TRP A 100 1.66 1.20 -15.66
N ILE A 101 0.91 0.75 -16.67
CA ILE A 101 1.03 1.22 -18.05
C ILE A 101 0.78 2.73 -18.13
N ALA A 102 -0.22 3.25 -17.42
CA ALA A 102 -0.49 4.69 -17.34
C ALA A 102 0.66 5.51 -16.72
N GLN A 103 1.55 4.89 -15.93
CA GLN A 103 2.76 5.51 -15.39
C GLN A 103 3.98 5.38 -16.34
N GLY A 104 3.78 4.82 -17.53
CA GLY A 104 4.84 4.57 -18.52
C GLY A 104 5.58 3.25 -18.29
N GLY A 105 5.09 2.38 -17.41
CA GLY A 105 5.61 1.03 -17.24
C GLY A 105 5.09 0.07 -18.31
N VAL A 106 5.62 -1.15 -18.30
CA VAL A 106 5.14 -2.24 -19.15
C VAL A 106 4.55 -3.36 -18.30
N PHE A 107 3.39 -3.88 -18.70
CA PHE A 107 2.69 -4.95 -18.00
C PHE A 107 2.12 -5.99 -18.98
N TYR A 108 2.24 -7.26 -18.66
CA TYR A 108 1.62 -8.37 -19.41
C TYR A 108 1.50 -9.64 -18.55
N PHE A 109 0.63 -10.57 -18.95
CA PHE A 109 0.59 -11.93 -18.40
C PHE A 109 1.44 -12.84 -19.29
N GLN A 110 2.33 -13.66 -18.72
CA GLN A 110 3.20 -14.57 -19.49
C GLN A 110 2.42 -15.64 -20.27
N SER A 111 1.16 -15.90 -19.89
CA SER A 111 0.22 -16.73 -20.66
C SER A 111 -0.07 -16.19 -22.06
N ASP A 112 0.16 -14.89 -22.28
CA ASP A 112 -0.18 -14.21 -23.53
C ASP A 112 0.93 -14.34 -24.59
N GLY A 113 1.97 -15.15 -24.32
CA GLY A 113 3.10 -15.44 -25.21
C GLY A 113 4.37 -14.64 -24.92
N GLU A 114 5.46 -14.94 -25.63
CA GLU A 114 6.65 -14.10 -25.63
C GLU A 114 6.32 -12.74 -26.27
N LYS A 115 6.44 -11.67 -25.48
CA LYS A 115 6.18 -10.31 -25.96
C LYS A 115 7.50 -9.71 -26.47
N THR A 116 7.59 -9.50 -27.77
CA THR A 116 8.66 -8.69 -28.36
C THR A 116 8.33 -7.22 -28.14
N PHE A 117 9.16 -6.51 -27.38
CA PHE A 117 9.00 -5.07 -27.15
C PHE A 117 9.64 -4.29 -28.28
N GLU A 118 8.94 -3.30 -28.84
CA GLU A 118 9.45 -2.49 -29.95
C GLU A 118 9.65 -1.01 -29.56
N GLY A 119 10.73 -0.41 -30.10
CA GLY A 119 10.96 1.04 -30.10
C GLY A 119 10.82 1.74 -28.74
N ASP A 120 9.85 2.66 -28.65
CA ASP A 120 9.62 3.50 -27.47
C ASP A 120 9.16 2.71 -26.23
N GLU A 121 8.61 1.50 -26.39
CA GLU A 121 8.22 0.66 -25.26
C GLU A 121 9.43 0.16 -24.48
N VAL A 122 10.50 -0.23 -25.17
CA VAL A 122 11.77 -0.65 -24.55
C VAL A 122 12.39 0.52 -23.78
N ARG A 123 12.40 1.72 -24.37
CA ARG A 123 12.95 2.91 -23.71
C ARG A 123 12.14 3.31 -22.46
N ARG A 124 10.80 3.19 -22.50
CA ARG A 124 9.94 3.46 -21.33
C ARG A 124 10.05 2.37 -20.27
N ALA A 125 10.11 1.11 -20.67
CA ALA A 125 10.37 -0.04 -19.81
C ALA A 125 11.69 0.13 -19.02
N HIS A 126 12.78 0.56 -19.67
CA HIS A 126 14.04 0.84 -18.96
C HIS A 126 13.93 1.98 -17.94
N LYS A 127 13.06 2.97 -18.18
CA LYS A 127 12.90 4.13 -17.30
C LYS A 127 12.01 3.88 -16.09
N VAL A 128 11.00 3.03 -16.22
CA VAL A 128 9.96 2.83 -15.20
C VAL A 128 9.98 1.42 -14.63
N GLY A 129 10.16 0.41 -15.49
CA GLY A 129 10.21 -1.01 -15.15
C GLY A 129 9.20 -1.85 -15.93
N VAL A 130 9.47 -3.15 -16.00
CA VAL A 130 8.57 -4.16 -16.58
C VAL A 130 8.03 -5.03 -15.46
N VAL A 131 6.74 -5.35 -15.51
CA VAL A 131 6.10 -6.29 -14.61
C VAL A 131 5.40 -7.36 -15.45
N SER A 132 5.76 -8.61 -15.26
CA SER A 132 5.07 -9.75 -15.87
C SER A 132 4.47 -10.65 -14.81
N VAL A 133 3.26 -11.15 -15.07
CA VAL A 133 2.60 -12.13 -14.20
C VAL A 133 2.93 -13.53 -14.69
N ALA A 134 3.58 -14.34 -13.85
CA ALA A 134 3.88 -15.73 -14.15
C ALA A 134 2.57 -16.54 -14.28
N PRO A 135 2.53 -17.56 -15.14
CA PRO A 135 1.34 -18.39 -15.26
C PRO A 135 1.08 -19.16 -13.95
N GLU A 136 -0.19 -19.42 -13.65
CA GLU A 136 -0.64 -20.25 -12.52
C GLU A 136 -0.29 -21.73 -12.77
N LYS A 137 0.97 -22.05 -13.04
CA LYS A 137 1.42 -23.43 -13.12
C LYS A 137 1.88 -23.87 -11.73
N ASP A 138 1.14 -24.80 -11.16
CA ASP A 138 1.50 -25.60 -9.98
C ASP A 138 1.86 -24.85 -8.69
N ASN A 139 1.16 -23.75 -8.37
CA ASN A 139 1.28 -23.16 -7.03
C ASN A 139 0.11 -23.59 -6.14
N PRO A 140 0.28 -24.57 -5.22
CA PRO A 140 -0.79 -25.09 -4.37
C PRO A 140 -1.35 -24.06 -3.37
N GLN A 141 -0.83 -22.82 -3.36
CA GLN A 141 -1.20 -21.77 -2.41
C GLN A 141 -2.07 -20.65 -2.99
N ASN A 142 -2.56 -20.74 -4.24
CA ASN A 142 -3.32 -19.66 -4.91
C ASN A 142 -2.62 -18.30 -4.81
N GLN A 143 -1.31 -18.29 -5.09
CA GLN A 143 -0.50 -17.08 -5.09
C GLN A 143 -0.13 -16.70 -6.51
N HIS A 144 -0.22 -15.42 -6.83
CA HIS A 144 0.27 -14.87 -8.08
C HIS A 144 1.75 -14.49 -7.91
N SER A 145 2.58 -14.83 -8.89
CA SER A 145 3.98 -14.39 -8.91
C SER A 145 4.15 -13.30 -9.96
N LEU A 146 4.75 -12.18 -9.56
CA LEU A 146 5.19 -11.14 -10.46
C LEU A 146 6.69 -11.23 -10.62
N GLU A 147 7.14 -11.28 -11.86
CA GLU A 147 8.53 -11.03 -12.22
C GLU A 147 8.66 -9.57 -12.62
N VAL A 148 9.57 -8.86 -11.97
CA VAL A 148 9.73 -7.41 -12.07
C VAL A 148 11.15 -7.09 -12.49
N LEU A 149 11.31 -6.51 -13.68
CA LEU A 149 12.59 -6.02 -14.19
C LEU A 149 12.70 -4.52 -13.93
N VAL A 150 13.63 -4.13 -13.06
CA VAL A 150 13.88 -2.73 -12.67
C VAL A 150 15.37 -2.47 -12.56
N ALA A 151 15.79 -1.25 -12.88
CA ALA A 151 17.18 -0.82 -12.86
C ALA A 151 17.69 -0.45 -11.46
N ASN A 152 16.80 -0.08 -10.53
CA ASN A 152 17.20 0.35 -9.20
C ASN A 152 16.07 0.22 -8.15
N LYS A 153 16.45 0.42 -6.89
CA LYS A 153 15.55 0.37 -5.74
C LYS A 153 14.42 1.41 -5.79
N THR A 154 14.64 2.57 -6.41
CA THR A 154 13.61 3.60 -6.54
C THR A 154 12.45 3.13 -7.42
N GLN A 155 12.76 2.48 -8.54
CA GLN A 155 11.75 1.86 -9.41
C GLN A 155 11.04 0.69 -8.73
N LEU A 156 11.78 -0.17 -8.01
CA LEU A 156 11.16 -1.24 -7.22
C LEU A 156 10.16 -0.68 -6.19
N ASN A 157 10.55 0.40 -5.49
CA ASN A 157 9.67 1.06 -4.53
C ASN A 157 8.42 1.66 -5.19
N ALA A 158 8.51 2.12 -6.45
CA ALA A 158 7.36 2.61 -7.20
C ALA A 158 6.37 1.47 -7.50
N VAL A 159 6.87 0.29 -7.92
CA VAL A 159 6.05 -0.91 -8.12
C VAL A 159 5.36 -1.32 -6.81
N LEU A 160 6.13 -1.44 -5.72
CA LEU A 160 5.60 -1.81 -4.40
C LEU A 160 4.54 -0.82 -3.90
N LYS A 161 4.76 0.47 -4.10
CA LYS A 161 3.80 1.52 -3.74
C LYS A 161 2.52 1.44 -4.57
N LEU A 162 2.62 1.07 -5.84
CA LEU A 162 1.43 0.88 -6.68
C LEU A 162 0.67 -0.40 -6.30
N LEU A 163 1.37 -1.51 -6.03
CA LEU A 163 0.77 -2.75 -5.53
C LEU A 163 -0.05 -2.49 -4.25
N ASP A 164 0.57 -1.75 -3.33
CA ASP A 164 -0.03 -1.35 -2.06
C ASP A 164 -1.29 -0.48 -2.24
N ARG A 165 -1.26 0.49 -3.16
CA ARG A 165 -2.44 1.30 -3.54
C ARG A 165 -3.52 0.50 -4.26
N CYS A 166 -3.14 -0.59 -4.92
CA CYS A 166 -4.06 -1.51 -5.57
C CYS A 166 -4.50 -2.66 -4.64
N ALA A 167 -4.23 -2.57 -3.33
CA ALA A 167 -4.64 -3.59 -2.36
C ALA A 167 -4.19 -5.02 -2.74
N LEU A 168 -3.07 -5.14 -3.47
CA LEU A 168 -2.46 -6.41 -3.84
C LEU A 168 -1.48 -6.82 -2.72
N PRO A 169 -1.80 -7.82 -1.89
CA PRO A 169 -1.01 -8.11 -0.71
C PRO A 169 0.29 -8.84 -1.07
N VAL A 170 1.41 -8.17 -0.82
CA VAL A 170 2.75 -8.73 -1.04
C VAL A 170 3.12 -9.68 0.09
N VAL A 171 3.44 -10.93 -0.26
CA VAL A 171 3.87 -11.99 0.66
C VAL A 171 5.40 -12.04 0.75
N SER A 172 6.08 -11.96 -0.39
CA SER A 172 7.55 -11.96 -0.44
C SER A 172 8.09 -11.15 -1.61
N VAL A 173 9.33 -10.68 -1.47
CA VAL A 173 10.09 -9.97 -2.49
C VAL A 173 11.49 -10.58 -2.48
N ASN A 174 11.87 -11.26 -3.56
CA ASN A 174 13.12 -11.98 -3.67
C ASN A 174 13.86 -11.52 -4.93
N ALA A 175 15.17 -11.30 -4.84
CA ALA A 175 15.97 -11.13 -6.05
C ALA A 175 16.04 -12.47 -6.80
N ALA A 176 15.72 -12.47 -8.09
CA ALA A 176 16.12 -13.57 -8.96
C ALA A 176 17.64 -13.45 -9.19
N GLY A 177 18.32 -14.55 -9.52
CA GLY A 177 19.78 -14.60 -9.60
C GLY A 177 20.45 -13.54 -10.51
N GLU A 178 19.70 -12.89 -11.38
CA GLU A 178 20.14 -11.76 -12.21
C GLU A 178 19.97 -10.41 -11.51
N ARG A 179 20.98 -9.52 -11.61
CA ARG A 179 21.11 -8.27 -10.83
C ARG A 179 19.98 -7.24 -10.97
N SER A 180 18.97 -7.47 -11.81
CA SER A 180 17.86 -6.55 -12.10
C SER A 180 16.46 -7.19 -12.06
N VAL A 181 16.37 -8.50 -11.84
CA VAL A 181 15.09 -9.23 -11.84
C VAL A 181 14.66 -9.52 -10.41
N ILE A 182 13.43 -9.13 -10.06
CA ILE A 182 12.85 -9.28 -8.72
C ILE A 182 11.55 -10.08 -8.83
N ASN A 183 11.44 -11.15 -8.05
CA ASN A 183 10.22 -11.93 -7.91
C ASN A 183 9.40 -11.43 -6.72
N ILE A 184 8.14 -11.08 -6.96
CA ILE A 184 7.18 -10.65 -5.93
C ILE A 184 6.04 -11.67 -5.88
N ALA A 185 5.91 -12.36 -4.75
CA ALA A 185 4.76 -13.23 -4.51
C ALA A 185 3.62 -12.41 -3.90
N LEU A 186 2.42 -12.57 -4.46
CA LEU A 186 1.19 -11.95 -3.99
C LEU A 186 0.23 -13.02 -3.49
N SER A 187 -0.42 -12.77 -2.35
CA SER A 187 -1.57 -13.57 -1.93
C SER A 187 -2.85 -13.07 -2.60
N SER A 188 -3.87 -13.91 -2.62
CA SER A 188 -5.20 -13.54 -3.10
C SER A 188 -5.74 -12.26 -2.44
N PRO A 189 -6.02 -11.18 -3.20
CA PRO A 189 -6.66 -9.98 -2.67
C PRO A 189 -8.11 -10.21 -2.22
N THR A 190 -8.84 -11.14 -2.84
CA THR A 190 -10.23 -11.47 -2.48
C THR A 190 -10.34 -12.21 -1.14
N HIS A 191 -9.34 -13.03 -0.79
CA HIS A 191 -9.27 -13.73 0.50
C HIS A 191 -8.49 -12.97 1.60
N SER A 192 -7.98 -11.78 1.29
CA SER A 192 -7.16 -11.00 2.23
C SER A 192 -7.98 -10.46 3.41
N THR A 193 -7.70 -10.94 4.62
CA THR A 193 -8.26 -10.40 5.88
C THR A 193 -8.00 -8.91 6.01
N PHE A 194 -6.83 -8.44 5.58
CA PHE A 194 -6.47 -7.04 5.66
C PHE A 194 -7.34 -6.16 4.75
N ASN A 195 -7.63 -6.63 3.53
CA ASN A 195 -8.52 -5.91 2.62
C ASN A 195 -9.95 -5.84 3.17
N LYS A 196 -10.42 -6.89 3.87
CA LYS A 196 -11.70 -6.87 4.58
C LYS A 196 -11.73 -5.80 5.67
N ILE A 197 -10.67 -5.70 6.48
CA ILE A 197 -10.53 -4.67 7.52
C ILE A 197 -10.57 -3.27 6.88
N ILE A 198 -9.75 -3.02 5.85
CA ILE A 198 -9.71 -1.71 5.15
C ILE A 198 -11.07 -1.33 4.57
N LYS A 199 -11.81 -2.30 4.03
CA LYS A 199 -13.16 -2.07 3.50
C LYS A 199 -14.13 -1.62 4.61
N GLN A 200 -14.01 -2.21 5.79
CA GLN A 200 -14.94 -2.02 6.90
C GLN A 200 -14.57 -0.83 7.80
N THR A 201 -13.33 -0.34 7.75
CA THR A 201 -12.92 0.79 8.59
C THR A 201 -13.00 2.12 7.83
N PRO A 202 -13.90 3.05 8.20
CA PRO A 202 -13.93 4.38 7.60
C PRO A 202 -12.71 5.21 8.04
N ILE A 203 -12.34 6.21 7.24
CA ILE A 203 -11.31 7.19 7.60
C ILE A 203 -11.76 7.95 8.87
N PRO A 204 -10.87 8.14 9.86
CA PRO A 204 -11.21 8.84 11.10
C PRO A 204 -11.62 10.28 10.83
N VAL A 205 -12.41 10.89 11.72
CA VAL A 205 -12.88 12.27 11.59
C VAL A 205 -11.71 13.23 11.39
N PHE A 206 -10.67 13.10 12.20
CA PHE A 206 -9.46 13.90 12.04
C PHE A 206 -8.74 13.63 10.71
N GLY A 207 -8.82 12.41 10.20
CA GLY A 207 -8.28 12.06 8.89
C GLY A 207 -8.95 12.86 7.77
N ASN A 208 -10.27 13.05 7.83
CA ASN A 208 -10.99 13.88 6.87
C ASN A 208 -10.54 15.35 6.94
N VAL A 209 -10.29 15.88 8.14
CA VAL A 209 -9.73 17.24 8.35
C VAL A 209 -8.33 17.38 7.75
N LEU A 210 -7.50 16.33 7.81
CA LEU A 210 -6.17 16.36 7.21
C LEU A 210 -6.21 16.26 5.68
N LEU A 211 -7.24 15.64 5.12
CA LEU A 211 -7.36 15.38 3.69
C LEU A 211 -7.98 16.55 2.91
N THR A 212 -8.79 17.39 3.57
CA THR A 212 -9.16 18.72 3.07
C THR A 212 -7.94 19.62 2.85
#